data_AF-A0A350PB08-F1
#
_entry.id   AF-A0A350PB08-F1
#
_cell.length_a   1.000
_cell.length_b   1.000
_cell.length_c   1.000
_cell.angle_alpha   90.00
_cell.angle_beta   90.00
_cell.angle_gamma   90.00
#
_symmetry.space_group_name_H-M   'P 1'
#
loop_
_entity.id
_entity.type
_entity.pdbx_description
1 polymer ?
#
loop_
_entity_poly.entity_id
_entity_poly.type
_entity_poly.pdbx_seq_one_letter_code
_entity_poly.pdbx_strand_id
1 'polypeptide(L)' 'MSKNKVIVFVKNTISGKVKTRLAKTIGKDEALRVYLRLLAITKEEVSKVRAEKEVWYAWEVSENDIWDENY' A
#
# COMPACT_ATOMS: atom_id res chain seq x y z
N MET A 1 -3.33 9.24 28.34
CA MET A 1 -2.32 9.28 27.25
C MET A 1 -3.05 9.27 25.92
N SER A 2 -2.74 10.18 25.00
CA SER A 2 -3.28 10.13 23.63
C SER A 2 -2.71 8.90 22.93
N LYS A 3 -3.56 7.96 22.53
CA LYS A 3 -3.17 6.88 21.62
C LYS A 3 -3.22 7.44 20.20
N ASN A 4 -2.06 7.83 19.68
CA ASN A 4 -1.95 8.23 18.28
C ASN A 4 -2.05 6.98 17.41
N LYS A 5 -2.82 7.06 16.32
CA LYS A 5 -3.03 5.97 15.37
C LYS A 5 -2.74 6.44 13.95
N VAL A 6 -2.06 5.61 13.17
CA VAL A 6 -1.82 5.77 11.74
C VAL A 6 -2.65 4.73 11.01
N ILE A 7 -3.53 5.18 10.11
CA ILE A 7 -4.35 4.30 9.29
C ILE A 7 -3.90 4.44 7.85
N VAL A 8 -3.43 3.34 7.25
CA VAL A 8 -2.99 3.29 5.86
C VAL A 8 -4.08 2.63 5.02
N PHE A 9 -4.71 3.40 4.14
CA PHE A 9 -5.68 2.86 3.19
C PHE A 9 -4.98 2.34 1.94
N VAL A 10 -5.02 1.02 1.74
CA VAL A 10 -4.41 0.35 0.60
C VAL A 10 -5.50 -0.08 -0.36
N LYS A 11 -5.49 0.53 -1.54
CA LYS A 11 -6.30 0.09 -2.67
C LYS A 11 -5.56 -1.03 -3.40
N ASN A 12 -5.42 -2.19 -2.75
CA ASN A 12 -4.67 -3.32 -3.28
C ASN A 12 -5.43 -3.90 -4.48
N THR A 13 -4.75 -4.11 -5.58
CA THR A 13 -5.45 -4.40 -6.84
C THR A 13 -5.03 -5.74 -7.34
N ILE A 14 -6.05 -6.60 -7.48
CA ILE A 14 -5.97 -7.83 -8.24
C ILE A 14 -5.34 -7.51 -9.61
N SER A 15 -4.32 -8.28 -9.97
CA SER A 15 -3.58 -8.18 -11.22
C SER A 15 -4.55 -7.91 -12.39
N GLY A 16 -4.33 -6.79 -13.09
CA GLY A 16 -5.13 -6.38 -14.24
C GLY A 16 -6.05 -5.16 -14.07
N LYS A 17 -6.21 -4.58 -12.86
CA LYS A 17 -7.16 -3.45 -12.63
C LYS A 17 -6.59 -2.13 -12.11
N VAL A 18 -5.28 -2.00 -11.83
CA VAL A 18 -4.71 -0.77 -11.24
C VAL A 18 -4.29 0.30 -12.25
N LYS A 19 -4.43 1.56 -11.82
CA LYS A 19 -3.78 2.75 -12.36
C LYS A 19 -3.88 2.89 -13.87
N THR A 20 -5.07 2.64 -14.42
CA THR A 20 -5.36 2.73 -15.86
C THR A 20 -4.92 4.05 -16.48
N ARG A 21 -4.94 5.17 -15.73
CA ARG A 21 -4.43 6.46 -16.22
C ARG A 21 -2.92 6.51 -16.36
N LEU A 22 -2.16 5.97 -15.39
CA LEU A 22 -0.69 5.95 -15.45
C LEU A 22 -0.22 4.84 -16.40
N ALA A 23 -0.85 3.67 -16.35
CA ALA A 23 -0.58 2.55 -17.23
C ALA A 23 -0.82 2.87 -18.72
N LYS A 24 -1.76 3.78 -19.03
CA LYS A 24 -1.95 4.30 -20.39
C LYS A 24 -0.74 5.09 -20.90
N THR A 25 0.04 5.70 -20.01
CA THR A 25 1.20 6.53 -20.36
C THR A 25 2.51 5.76 -20.30
N ILE A 26 2.72 4.91 -19.28
CA ILE A 26 4.01 4.23 -19.03
C ILE A 26 3.95 2.70 -19.15
N GLY A 27 2.80 2.12 -19.47
CA GLY A 27 2.61 0.67 -19.49
C GLY A 27 2.20 0.10 -18.12
N LYS A 28 1.52 -1.06 -18.15
CA LYS A 28 0.96 -1.71 -16.94
C LYS A 28 2.05 -2.10 -15.94
N ASP A 29 3.14 -2.69 -16.43
CA ASP A 29 4.21 -3.24 -15.59
C ASP A 29 4.99 -2.13 -14.87
N GLU A 30 5.30 -1.03 -15.57
CA GLU A 30 5.96 0.12 -14.97
C GLU A 30 5.04 0.86 -13.99
N ALA A 31 3.75 1.00 -14.30
CA ALA A 31 2.78 1.55 -13.36
C ALA A 31 2.66 0.70 -12.08
N LEU A 32 2.77 -0.62 -12.20
CA LEU A 32 2.82 -1.54 -11.07
C LEU A 32 4.12 -1.37 -10.28
N ARG A 33 5.28 -1.31 -10.94
CA ARG A 33 6.58 -1.06 -10.28
C ARG A 33 6.59 0.23 -9.47
N VAL A 34 6.09 1.33 -10.04
CA VAL A 34 5.97 2.61 -9.34
C VAL A 34 5.02 2.50 -8.15
N TYR A 35 3.90 1.79 -8.29
CA TYR A 35 2.97 1.57 -7.18
C TYR A 35 3.62 0.78 -6.03
N LEU A 36 4.29 -0.33 -6.34
CA LEU A 36 5.00 -1.15 -5.35
C LEU A 36 6.11 -0.34 -4.66
N ARG A 37 6.82 0.51 -5.41
CA ARG A 37 7.85 1.39 -4.82
C ARG A 37 7.26 2.41 -3.84
N LEU A 38 6.13 3.03 -4.19
CA LEU A 38 5.45 3.97 -3.29
C LEU A 38 4.95 3.26 -2.03
N LEU A 39 4.38 2.07 -2.16
CA LEU A 39 3.96 1.25 -1.03
C LEU A 39 5.14 0.91 -0.10
N ALA A 40 6.28 0.52 -0.65
CA ALA A 40 7.47 0.22 0.13
C ALA A 40 7.98 1.45 0.92
N ILE A 41 8.04 2.62 0.28
CA ILE A 41 8.41 3.88 0.95
C ILE A 41 7.41 4.20 2.08
N THR A 42 6.10 4.05 1.82
CA THR A 42 5.08 4.28 2.86
C THR A 42 5.25 3.31 4.04
N LYS A 43 5.47 2.01 3.79
CA LYS A 43 5.74 1.03 4.86
C LYS A 43 6.95 1.43 5.69
N GLU A 44 8.04 1.80 5.02
CA GLU A 44 9.27 2.22 5.69
C GLU A 44 9.05 3.45 6.58
N GLU A 45 8.41 4.50 6.07
CA GLU A 45 8.20 5.74 6.84
C GLU A 45 7.17 5.55 7.96
N VAL A 46 6.07 4.82 7.71
CA VAL A 46 5.05 4.54 8.72
C VAL A 46 5.64 3.70 9.85
N SER A 47 6.56 2.77 9.56
CA SER A 47 7.22 1.94 10.59
C SER A 47 7.97 2.77 11.64
N LYS A 48 8.52 3.92 11.23
CA LYS A 48 9.29 4.84 12.08
C LYS A 48 8.40 5.68 13.03
N VAL A 49 7.09 5.74 12.77
CA VAL A 49 6.15 6.54 13.57
C VAL A 49 5.80 5.84 14.87
N ARG A 50 5.96 6.52 16.02
CA ARG A 50 5.52 6.03 17.34
C ARG A 50 4.01 6.19 17.52
N ALA A 51 3.26 5.31 16.86
CA ALA A 51 1.81 5.22 16.90
C ALA A 51 1.37 3.76 16.76
N GLU A 52 0.13 3.48 17.17
CA GLU A 52 -0.60 2.29 16.73
C GLU A 52 -0.81 2.39 15.22
N LYS A 53 -0.66 1.30 14.50
CA LYS A 53 -0.72 1.29 13.04
C LYS A 53 -1.81 0.31 12.64
N GLU A 54 -2.52 0.62 11.57
CA GLU A 54 -3.51 -0.26 10.96
C GLU A 54 -3.47 -0.09 9.44
N VAL A 55 -3.68 -1.19 8.72
CA VAL A 55 -3.74 -1.20 7.25
C VAL A 55 -5.11 -1.67 6.80
N TRP A 56 -5.81 -0.83 6.05
CA TRP A 56 -7.19 -1.08 5.63
C TRP A 56 -7.24 -1.26 4.12
N TYR A 57 -7.72 -2.43 3.68
CA TYR A 57 -7.78 -2.79 2.28
C TYR A 57 -9.15 -2.47 1.69
N ALA A 58 -9.18 -1.89 0.50
CA ALA A 58 -10.44 -1.56 -0.16
C ALA A 58 -11.21 -2.80 -0.67
N TRP A 59 -10.54 -3.94 -0.86
CA TRP A 59 -11.15 -5.17 -1.38
C TRP A 59 -10.63 -6.41 -0.66
N GLU A 60 -9.46 -6.93 -1.08
CA GLU A 60 -8.85 -8.14 -0.54
C GLU A 60 -7.38 -7.89 -0.23
N VAL A 61 -6.88 -8.61 0.77
CA VAL A 61 -5.45 -8.70 1.05
C VAL A 61 -4.82 -9.59 -0.02
N SER A 62 -3.72 -9.15 -0.63
CA SER A 62 -3.02 -9.95 -1.64
C SER A 62 -2.23 -11.07 -0.97
N GLU A 63 -2.10 -12.23 -1.63
CA GLU A 63 -1.22 -13.31 -1.15
C GLU A 63 0.25 -12.88 -0.98
N ASN A 64 0.69 -11.87 -1.73
CA ASN A 64 2.04 -11.30 -1.65
C ASN A 64 2.03 -9.93 -0.96
N ASP A 65 1.13 -9.72 -0.01
CA ASP A 65 1.04 -8.45 0.69
C ASP A 65 2.33 -8.11 1.46
N ILE A 66 2.68 -6.83 1.45
CA ILE A 66 3.93 -6.37 2.06
C ILE A 66 3.76 -6.03 3.53
N TRP A 67 2.53 -5.98 4.06
CA TRP A 67 2.28 -5.60 5.45
C TRP A 67 2.25 -6.87 6.31
N ASP A 68 3.02 -6.87 7.40
CA ASP A 68 3.13 -8.03 8.29
C ASP A 68 1.87 -8.14 9.18
N GLU A 69 1.55 -9.34 9.69
CA GLU A 69 0.43 -9.56 10.64
C GLU A 69 0.53 -8.75 11.96
N ASN A 70 1.65 -8.06 12.18
CA ASN A 70 1.90 -7.20 13.34
C ASN A 70 1.46 -5.73 13.12
N TYR A 71 0.77 -5.43 12.01
CA TYR A 71 0.14 -4.15 11.70
C TYR A 71 -1.37 -4.16 11.91
#